data_AF-A0A0C3ESI1-F1
#
_entry.id   AF-A0A0C3ESI1-F1
#
_cell.length_a   1.000
_cell.length_b   1.000
_cell.length_c   1.000
_cell.angle_alpha   90.00
_cell.angle_beta   90.00
_cell.angle_gamma   90.00
#
_symmetry.space_group_name_H-M   'P 1'
#
loop_
_entity.id
_entity.type
_entity.pdbx_description
1 polymer ?
#
loop_
_entity_poly.entity_id
_entity_poly.type
_entity_poly.pdbx_seq_one_letter_code
_entity_poly.pdbx_strand_id
1 'polypeptide(L)' 'YHQPLDCIQALLSHPLLAPHISFTPWRVWTSAAKICQIYDEWLSGNCAWNIQDALPWGATVLGMVLSSDKT' A
#
# COMPACT_ATOMS: atom_id res chain seq x y z
N TYR A 1 12.35 -18.31 -13.00
CA TYR A 1 11.06 -17.63 -12.77
C TYR A 1 10.72 -17.84 -11.29
N HIS A 2 10.92 -16.82 -10.45
CA HIS A 2 10.54 -16.93 -9.05
C HIS A 2 9.03 -16.75 -8.93
N GLN A 3 8.40 -17.49 -8.03
CA GLN A 3 6.99 -17.25 -7.76
C GLN A 3 6.85 -15.84 -7.18
N PRO A 4 5.87 -15.04 -7.63
CA PRO A 4 5.71 -13.68 -7.16
C PRO A 4 5.57 -13.61 -5.63
N LEU A 5 4.95 -14.62 -5.01
CA LEU A 5 4.84 -14.72 -3.56
C LEU A 5 6.20 -14.82 -2.85
N ASP A 6 7.16 -15.56 -3.40
CA ASP A 6 8.51 -15.68 -2.82
C ASP A 6 9.23 -14.33 -2.86
N CYS A 7 9.09 -13.59 -3.96
CA CYS A 7 9.65 -12.25 -4.10
C CYS A 7 9.03 -11.27 -3.10
N ILE A 8 7.71 -11.33 -2.92
CA ILE A 8 6.98 -10.50 -1.95
C ILE A 8 7.47 -10.79 -0.53
N GLN A 9 7.56 -12.07 -0.17
CA GLN A 9 8.04 -12.47 1.14
C GLN A 9 9.48 -12.00 1.39
N ALA A 10 10.36 -12.13 0.40
CA ALA A 10 11.74 -11.64 0.50
C ALA A 10 11.81 -10.12 0.69
N LEU A 11 11.00 -9.36 -0.05
CA LEU A 11 10.90 -7.90 0.09
C LEU A 11 10.43 -7.47 1.48
N LEU A 12 9.34 -8.08 1.98
CA LEU A 12 8.77 -7.76 3.28
C LEU A 12 9.68 -8.18 4.45
N SER A 13 10.49 -9.20 4.24
CA SER A 13 11.46 -9.69 5.24
C SER A 13 12.75 -8.86 5.29
N HIS A 14 12.93 -7.93 4.35
CA HIS A 14 14.18 -7.19 4.22
C HIS A 14 14.21 -5.96 5.17
N PRO A 15 15.07 -5.95 6.21
CA PRO A 15 15.03 -4.92 7.25
C PRO A 15 15.34 -3.51 6.74
N LEU A 16 16.12 -3.38 5.65
CA LEU A 16 16.39 -2.07 5.05
C LEU A 16 15.15 -1.46 4.36
N LEU A 17 14.14 -2.26 4.03
CA LEU A 17 12.92 -1.78 3.39
C LEU A 17 11.82 -1.46 4.42
N ALA A 18 11.94 -1.95 5.66
CA ALA A 18 10.99 -1.70 6.73
C ALA A 18 10.60 -0.21 6.91
N PRO A 19 11.53 0.78 6.90
CA PRO A 19 11.13 2.20 7.03
C PRO A 19 10.44 2.77 5.78
N HIS A 20 10.49 2.07 4.66
CA HIS A 20 9.92 2.50 3.38
C HIS A 20 8.61 1.80 3.02
N ILE A 21 8.12 0.89 3.87
CA ILE A 21 6.86 0.18 3.65
C ILE A 21 5.80 0.80 4.55
N SER A 22 4.70 1.25 3.93
CA SER A 22 3.51 1.69 4.65
C SER A 22 2.37 0.70 4.43
N PHE A 23 1.74 0.25 5.51
CA PHE A 23 0.64 -0.71 5.49
C PHE A 23 -0.73 -0.07 5.74
N THR A 24 -0.74 1.15 6.28
CA THR A 24 -1.97 1.82 6.70
C THR A 24 -2.34 2.87 5.67
N PRO A 25 -3.52 2.83 5.04
CA PRO A 25 -4.00 3.93 4.21
C PRO A 25 -4.00 5.25 4.98
N TRP A 26 -3.68 6.36 4.30
CA TRP A 26 -3.72 7.70 4.91
C TRP A 26 -4.59 8.63 4.09
N ARG A 27 -4.94 9.79 4.66
CA ARG A 27 -5.59 10.87 3.92
C ARG A 27 -4.84 12.16 4.19
N VAL A 28 -4.32 12.76 3.14
CA VAL A 28 -3.71 14.09 3.20
C VAL A 28 -4.72 15.10 2.67
N TRP A 29 -4.85 16.22 3.36
CA TRP A 29 -5.77 17.30 2.99
C TRP A 29 -4.99 18.60 2.81
N THR A 30 -5.41 19.41 1.85
CA THR A 30 -4.77 20.72 1.59
C THR A 30 -4.95 21.72 2.73
N SER A 31 -5.94 21.50 3.59
CA SER A 31 -6.27 22.37 4.71
C SER A 31 -6.98 21.60 5.82
N ALA A 32 -7.02 22.19 7.02
CA ALA A 32 -7.75 21.65 8.17
C ALA A 32 -9.27 21.51 7.90
N ALA A 33 -9.82 22.29 6.96
CA ALA A 33 -11.22 22.19 6.56
C ALA A 33 -11.53 20.93 5.73
N LYS A 34 -10.51 20.14 5.33
CA LYS A 34 -10.65 18.88 4.58
C LYS A 34 -11.50 19.01 3.30
N ILE A 35 -11.37 20.15 2.61
CA ILE A 35 -12.16 20.45 1.41
C ILE A 35 -11.57 19.73 0.18
N CYS A 36 -10.24 19.70 0.06
CA CYS A 36 -9.55 19.02 -1.03
C CYS A 36 -8.58 17.97 -0.47
N GLN A 37 -8.77 16.72 -0.88
CA GLN A 37 -7.85 15.61 -0.58
C GLN A 37 -6.73 15.60 -1.61
N ILE A 38 -5.51 15.32 -1.16
CA ILE A 38 -4.35 15.11 -2.01
C ILE A 38 -4.21 13.61 -2.24
N TYR A 39 -4.03 13.23 -3.50
CA TYR A 39 -3.83 11.85 -3.94
C TYR A 39 -2.43 11.71 -4.57
N ASP A 40 -1.45 11.31 -3.78
CA ASP A 40 -0.04 11.14 -4.19
C ASP A 40 0.34 9.68 -4.44
N GLU A 41 -0.10 8.79 -3.56
CA GLU A 41 0.10 7.35 -3.65
C GLU A 41 -1.23 6.60 -3.65
N TRP A 42 -1.23 5.33 -4.07
CA TRP A 42 -2.45 4.52 -4.05
C TRP A 42 -3.07 4.42 -2.65
N LEU A 43 -2.24 4.37 -1.60
CA LEU A 43 -2.67 4.33 -0.19
C LEU A 43 -3.33 5.64 0.29
N SER A 44 -3.13 6.75 -0.40
CA SER A 44 -3.84 8.01 -0.14
C SER A 44 -5.29 8.02 -0.68
N GLY A 45 -5.61 7.06 -1.56
CA GLY A 45 -6.88 6.93 -2.24
C GLY A 45 -8.01 6.42 -1.35
N ASN A 46 -9.24 6.86 -1.64
CA ASN A 46 -10.43 6.34 -0.96
C ASN A 46 -10.63 4.83 -1.19
N CYS A 47 -10.14 4.29 -2.31
CA CYS A 47 -10.19 2.87 -2.60
C CYS A 47 -9.42 2.04 -1.56
N ALA A 48 -8.19 2.43 -1.22
CA ALA A 48 -7.38 1.74 -0.22
C ALA A 48 -8.06 1.72 1.15
N TRP A 49 -8.71 2.83 1.52
CA TRP A 49 -9.51 2.92 2.74
C TRP A 49 -10.71 1.99 2.74
N ASN A 50 -11.50 1.99 1.66
CA ASN A 50 -12.69 1.16 1.57
C ASN A 50 -12.36 -0.34 1.60
N ILE A 51 -11.24 -0.73 0.97
CA ILE A 51 -10.76 -2.12 1.04
C ILE A 51 -10.33 -2.46 2.47
N GLN A 52 -9.54 -1.59 3.11
CA GLN A 52 -9.06 -1.83 4.47
C GLN A 52 -10.19 -1.92 5.49
N ASP A 53 -11.26 -1.14 5.35
CA ASP A 53 -12.44 -1.16 6.22
C ASP A 53 -13.27 -2.45 6.07
N ALA A 54 -13.20 -3.09 4.90
CA ALA A 54 -13.86 -4.36 4.64
C ALA A 54 -13.06 -5.59 5.12
N LEU A 55 -11.80 -5.41 5.55
CA LEU A 55 -10.95 -6.51 6.01
C LEU A 55 -11.22 -6.88 7.47
N PRO A 56 -11.06 -8.15 7.85
CA PRO A 56 -11.18 -8.57 9.25
C PRO A 56 -10.07 -7.96 10.10
N TRP A 57 -10.31 -7.90 11.41
CA TRP A 57 -9.32 -7.40 12.35
C TRP A 57 -8.02 -8.21 12.27
N GLY A 58 -6.88 -7.51 12.21
CA GLY A 58 -5.55 -8.11 12.03
C GLY A 58 -5.12 -8.29 10.57
N ALA A 59 -5.98 -8.04 9.58
CA ALA A 59 -5.59 -8.00 8.17
C ALA A 59 -5.27 -6.58 7.71
N THR A 60 -4.29 -6.44 6.82
CA THR A 60 -3.90 -5.17 6.22
C THR A 60 -3.83 -5.29 4.70
N VAL A 61 -4.23 -4.24 4.00
CA VAL A 61 -4.09 -4.16 2.55
C VAL A 61 -2.65 -3.81 2.18
N LEU A 62 -2.12 -4.43 1.14
CA LEU A 62 -0.81 -4.11 0.57
C LEU A 62 -0.97 -3.80 -0.92
N GLY A 63 -0.75 -2.54 -1.29
CA GLY A 63 -0.70 -2.14 -2.69
C GLY A 63 0.65 -2.53 -3.29
N MET A 64 0.65 -3.33 -4.36
CA MET A 64 1.88 -3.74 -5.02
C MET A 64 1.80 -3.55 -6.53
N VAL A 65 2.82 -2.91 -7.09
CA VAL A 65 3.03 -2.80 -8.53
C VAL A 65 4.14 -3.76 -8.90
N LEU A 66 3.79 -4.84 -9.60
CA LEU A 66 4.75 -5.80 -10.13
C LEU A 66 4.93 -5.54 -11.62
N SER A 67 6.16 -5.26 -12.02
CA SER A 67 6.55 -5.32 -13.43
C SER A 67 6.97 -6.75 -13.75
N SER A 68 6.40 -7.33 -14.80
CA SER A 68 6.87 -8.59 -15.36
C SER A 68 7.53 -8.26 -16.69
N ASP A 69 8.83 -8.48 -16.80
CA ASP A 69 9.49 -8.53 -18.11
C ASP A 69 8.96 -9.77 -18.83
N LYS A 70 8.07 -9.53 -19.79
CA LYS A 70 7.63 -10.56 -20.73
C LYS A 70 8.66 -10.62 -21.85
N THR A 71 9.65 -11.51 -21.73
CA THR A 71 10.40 -12.01 -22.89
C THR A 71 9.55 -12.98 -23.69
#